data_AF-A0A3A9AVN2-F1
#
_entry.id   AF-A0A3A9AVN2-F1
#
_cell.length_a   1.000
_cell.length_b   1.000
_cell.length_c   1.000
_cell.angle_alpha   90.00
_cell.angle_beta   90.00
_cell.angle_gamma   90.00
#
_symmetry.space_group_name_H-M   'P 1'
#
loop_
_entity.id
_entity.type
_entity.pdbx_description
1 polymer ?
#
loop_
_entity_poly.entity_id
_entity_poly.type
_entity_poly.pdbx_seq_one_letter_code
_entity_poly.pdbx_strand_id
1 'polypeptide(L)'
;MSPPANRTMTRNSVAKLSPMGHTRQKTGNPKTAAESSDPPRMTWRESQLLSRKVGAALAVARRGGALNTLDTLVNFFLIQDMYLVGSSYWPIAYGQIPGDVIGDDEGIATAQRLGENMQHLLTKLFAS
;
A
#
# COMPACT_ATOMS: atom_id res chain seq x y z
N MET A 1 10.71 -69.98 -5.48
CA MET A 1 10.74 -69.61 -4.05
C MET A 1 10.57 -68.10 -3.93
N SER A 2 9.68 -67.63 -3.04
CA SER A 2 9.48 -66.21 -2.66
C SER A 2 10.55 -65.72 -1.63
N PRO A 3 10.65 -64.40 -1.32
CA PRO A 3 11.87 -63.57 -1.11
C PRO A 3 12.40 -63.52 0.36
N PRO A 4 13.44 -62.71 0.71
CA PRO A 4 13.21 -61.35 1.26
C PRO A 4 14.32 -60.30 0.90
N ALA A 5 14.00 -59.03 0.59
CA ALA A 5 13.73 -57.86 1.45
C ALA A 5 14.96 -57.20 2.12
N ASN A 6 15.29 -55.95 1.74
CA ASN A 6 15.30 -54.70 2.55
C ASN A 6 16.02 -53.57 1.76
N ARG A 7 15.33 -52.54 1.25
CA ARG A 7 15.17 -51.17 1.82
C ARG A 7 16.53 -50.43 1.86
N THR A 8 16.75 -49.37 1.07
CA THR A 8 16.40 -47.98 1.43
C THR A 8 16.48 -47.01 0.23
N MET A 9 15.56 -46.05 0.21
CA MET A 9 15.32 -44.85 -0.63
C MET A 9 16.55 -44.24 -1.35
N THR A 10 16.41 -43.72 -2.58
CA THR A 10 15.93 -42.34 -2.84
C THR A 10 15.50 -42.12 -4.29
N ARG A 11 14.44 -41.30 -4.46
CA ARG A 11 13.68 -41.06 -5.70
C ARG A 11 14.28 -39.96 -6.59
N ASN A 12 14.41 -40.31 -7.87
CA ASN A 12 14.04 -39.61 -9.11
C ASN A 12 14.59 -38.20 -9.44
N SER A 13 15.63 -38.23 -10.28
CA SER A 13 15.80 -37.59 -11.60
C SER A 13 14.87 -36.45 -12.07
N VAL A 14 15.57 -35.36 -12.39
CA VAL A 14 15.30 -34.21 -13.28
C VAL A 14 14.49 -34.54 -14.55
N ALA A 15 13.50 -33.68 -14.87
CA ALA A 15 13.00 -33.49 -16.24
C ALA A 15 12.81 -31.99 -16.53
N LYS A 16 13.44 -31.52 -17.60
CA LYS A 16 13.47 -30.15 -18.13
C LYS A 16 12.67 -30.16 -19.43
N LEU A 17 11.77 -29.19 -19.70
CA LEU A 17 11.27 -28.84 -21.06
C LEU A 17 10.55 -27.46 -21.04
N SER A 18 10.90 -26.58 -21.97
CA SER A 18 10.43 -25.18 -22.17
C SER A 18 9.26 -25.08 -23.20
N PRO A 19 8.91 -23.90 -23.79
CA PRO A 19 8.01 -22.81 -23.34
C PRO A 19 6.78 -22.61 -24.30
N MET A 20 6.12 -21.43 -24.24
CA MET A 20 5.17 -20.80 -25.22
C MET A 20 3.64 -20.88 -24.98
N GLY A 21 2.96 -19.72 -25.06
CA GLY A 21 1.50 -19.60 -25.17
C GLY A 21 0.94 -18.20 -24.91
N HIS A 22 1.13 -17.26 -25.84
CA HIS A 22 0.30 -16.05 -25.89
C HIS A 22 -1.14 -16.44 -26.27
N THR A 23 -2.08 -16.33 -25.33
CA THR A 23 -3.51 -16.50 -25.63
C THR A 23 -4.26 -15.19 -25.39
N ARG A 24 -4.50 -14.51 -26.52
CA ARG A 24 -5.51 -13.50 -26.81
C ARG A 24 -6.67 -13.45 -25.80
N GLN A 25 -6.72 -12.40 -24.97
CA GLN A 25 -7.90 -12.07 -24.16
C GLN A 25 -9.07 -11.77 -25.11
N LYS A 26 -10.08 -12.64 -25.11
CA LYS A 26 -11.39 -12.34 -25.70
C LYS A 26 -12.08 -11.34 -24.80
N THR A 27 -12.51 -10.21 -25.36
CA THR A 27 -13.53 -9.31 -24.79
C THR A 27 -14.78 -10.11 -24.46
N GLY A 28 -14.89 -10.56 -23.22
CA GLY A 28 -16.03 -11.30 -22.68
C GLY A 28 -17.11 -10.32 -22.20
N ASN A 29 -18.31 -10.48 -22.75
CA ASN A 29 -19.52 -9.73 -22.42
C ASN A 29 -19.79 -9.81 -20.89
N PRO A 30 -20.14 -8.72 -20.19
CA PRO A 30 -20.31 -8.71 -18.72
C PRO A 30 -21.44 -9.58 -18.17
N LYS A 31 -22.23 -10.24 -19.04
CA LYS A 31 -23.36 -11.08 -18.64
C LYS A 31 -22.97 -12.52 -18.26
N THR A 32 -21.79 -13.00 -18.66
CA THR A 32 -21.36 -14.39 -18.38
C THR A 32 -20.76 -14.59 -16.99
N ALA A 33 -20.52 -13.51 -16.24
CA ALA A 33 -19.98 -13.57 -14.87
C ALA A 33 -21.05 -13.91 -13.80
N ALA A 34 -22.33 -13.95 -14.17
CA ALA A 34 -23.44 -14.17 -13.24
C ALA A 34 -23.77 -15.66 -12.99
N GLU A 35 -23.09 -16.59 -13.67
CA GLU A 35 -23.49 -18.01 -13.74
C GLU A 35 -22.44 -18.99 -13.17
N SER A 36 -21.45 -18.51 -12.42
CA SER A 36 -20.67 -19.38 -11.53
C SER A 36 -21.34 -19.40 -10.16
N SER A 37 -21.68 -20.60 -9.66
CA SER A 37 -22.21 -20.84 -8.31
C SER A 37 -21.24 -20.44 -7.19
N ASP A 38 -19.98 -20.18 -7.54
CA ASP A 38 -19.06 -19.43 -6.68
C ASP A 38 -19.39 -17.94 -6.83
N PRO A 39 -19.75 -17.21 -5.75
CA PRO A 39 -19.81 -15.77 -5.83
C PRO A 39 -18.49 -15.29 -6.42
N PRO A 40 -18.49 -14.33 -7.37
CA PRO A 40 -17.25 -13.79 -7.88
C PRO A 40 -16.43 -13.43 -6.64
N ARG A 41 -15.27 -14.07 -6.50
CA ARG A 41 -14.30 -13.70 -5.48
C ARG A 41 -13.85 -12.31 -5.89
N MET A 42 -14.65 -11.31 -5.54
CA MET A 42 -14.30 -9.91 -5.60
C MET A 42 -13.13 -9.82 -4.63
N THR A 43 -11.94 -10.01 -5.18
CA THR A 43 -10.75 -9.94 -4.36
C THR A 43 -10.69 -8.50 -3.89
N TRP A 44 -10.45 -8.27 -2.60
CA TRP A 44 -10.36 -6.92 -2.01
C TRP A 44 -9.38 -6.00 -2.76
N ARG A 45 -8.54 -6.56 -3.64
CA ARG A 45 -7.55 -5.89 -4.48
C ARG A 45 -8.12 -5.21 -5.73
N GLU A 46 -9.31 -5.56 -6.20
CA GLU A 46 -9.84 -5.03 -7.47
C GLU A 46 -10.36 -3.59 -7.40
N SER A 47 -10.47 -3.01 -6.20
CA SER A 47 -10.86 -1.61 -6.01
C SER A 47 -9.88 -0.84 -5.13
N GLN A 48 -8.56 -0.95 -5.38
CA GLN A 48 -7.57 -0.09 -4.73
C GLN A 48 -7.58 1.33 -5.37
N LEU A 49 -8.66 2.07 -5.16
CA LEU A 49 -8.86 3.44 -5.68
C LEU A 49 -7.72 4.40 -5.33
N LEU A 50 -7.01 4.12 -4.23
CA LEU A 50 -5.91 4.93 -3.71
C LEU A 50 -4.52 4.36 -4.01
N SER A 51 -4.41 3.19 -4.64
CA SER A 51 -3.10 2.59 -4.95
C SER A 51 -2.24 3.54 -5.79
N ARG A 52 -0.96 3.63 -5.41
CA ARG A 52 0.07 4.47 -6.02
C ARG A 52 -0.24 5.98 -5.99
N LYS A 53 -1.22 6.41 -5.19
CA LYS A 53 -1.41 7.84 -4.90
C LYS A 53 -0.43 8.28 -3.82
N VAL A 54 -0.11 9.57 -3.84
CA VAL A 54 0.71 10.20 -2.81
C VAL A 54 -0.18 10.62 -1.65
N GLY A 55 0.23 10.31 -0.42
CA GLY A 55 -0.43 10.70 0.82
C GLY A 55 0.56 11.31 1.81
N ALA A 56 0.07 12.21 2.65
CA ALA A 56 0.81 12.76 3.78
C ALA A 56 -0.13 12.91 4.97
N ALA A 57 0.38 12.67 6.18
CA ALA A 57 -0.35 12.85 7.41
C ALA A 57 0.21 14.05 8.18
N LEU A 58 -0.67 14.86 8.77
CA LEU A 58 -0.35 15.94 9.69
C LEU A 58 -1.43 15.94 10.78
N ALA A 59 -1.03 15.96 12.05
CA ALA A 59 -1.97 16.03 13.17
C ALA A 59 -1.84 17.36 13.90
N VAL A 60 -2.95 17.94 14.31
CA VAL A 60 -2.95 19.17 15.13
C VAL A 60 -3.70 18.88 16.44
N ALA A 61 -3.08 19.20 17.58
CA ALA A 61 -3.67 18.91 18.88
C ALA A 61 -3.49 20.05 19.88
N ARG A 62 -4.27 20.04 20.96
CA ARG A 62 -4.12 21.01 22.06
C ARG A 62 -3.14 20.55 23.14
N ARG A 63 -3.03 19.24 23.38
CA ARG A 63 -2.23 18.65 24.48
C ARG A 63 -1.64 17.28 24.14
N GLY A 64 -2.50 16.32 23.81
CA GLY A 64 -2.10 14.93 23.57
C GLY A 64 -2.96 14.25 22.52
N GLY A 65 -2.57 13.02 22.16
CA GLY A 65 -3.25 12.23 21.12
C GLY A 65 -2.73 12.45 19.70
N ALA A 66 -1.92 13.48 19.46
CA ALA A 66 -1.40 13.80 18.13
C ALA A 66 -0.61 12.64 17.49
N LEU A 67 0.29 12.01 18.25
CA LEU A 67 1.06 10.85 17.79
C LEU A 67 0.15 9.67 17.42
N ASN A 68 -0.81 9.33 18.29
CA ASN A 68 -1.73 8.22 18.02
C ASN A 68 -2.61 8.47 16.78
N THR A 69 -3.07 9.72 16.60
CA THR A 69 -3.78 10.13 15.39
C THR A 69 -2.88 10.00 14.16
N LEU A 70 -1.65 10.48 14.25
CA LEU A 70 -0.67 10.39 13.17
C LEU A 70 -0.39 8.93 12.78
N ASP A 71 -0.13 8.05 13.75
CA ASP A 71 0.12 6.62 13.54
C ASP A 71 -1.08 5.93 12.89
N THR A 72 -2.29 6.29 13.31
CA THR A 72 -3.52 5.76 12.71
C THR A 72 -3.65 6.17 11.24
N LEU A 73 -3.34 7.42 10.89
CA LEU A 73 -3.35 7.91 9.51
C LEU A 73 -2.27 7.24 8.66
N VAL A 74 -1.06 7.08 9.21
CA VAL A 74 0.04 6.38 8.53
C VAL A 74 -0.35 4.94 8.23
N ASN A 75 -0.87 4.20 9.21
CA ASN A 75 -1.34 2.83 9.01
C ASN A 75 -2.45 2.74 7.95
N PHE A 76 -3.37 3.72 7.93
CA PHE A 76 -4.39 3.81 6.90
C PHE A 76 -3.79 4.00 5.50
N PHE A 77 -2.78 4.86 5.32
CA PHE A 77 -2.16 5.03 3.99
C PHE A 77 -1.39 3.79 3.54
N LEU A 78 -0.69 3.11 4.46
CA LEU A 78 0.11 1.93 4.12
C LEU A 78 -0.74 0.76 3.64
N ILE A 79 -1.89 0.49 4.28
CA ILE A 79 -2.78 -0.61 3.83
C ILE A 79 -3.43 -0.33 2.47
N GLN A 80 -3.50 0.94 2.05
CA GLN A 80 -4.07 1.38 0.78
C GLN A 80 -3.07 1.39 -0.39
N ASP A 81 -1.84 0.88 -0.19
CA ASP A 81 -0.80 0.85 -1.23
C ASP A 81 -0.43 2.26 -1.75
N MET A 82 -0.39 3.25 -0.84
CA MET A 82 -0.05 4.64 -1.15
C MET A 82 1.44 4.94 -0.93
N TYR A 83 1.97 5.91 -1.67
CA TYR A 83 3.28 6.52 -1.39
C TYR A 83 3.15 7.52 -0.25
N LEU A 84 3.85 7.27 0.86
CA LEU A 84 3.79 8.13 2.04
C LEU A 84 4.91 9.19 2.02
N VAL A 85 4.54 10.45 2.18
CA VAL A 85 5.48 11.57 2.31
C VAL A 85 5.82 11.78 3.78
N GLY A 86 7.12 11.86 4.07
CA GLY A 86 7.65 12.24 5.39
C GLY A 86 8.03 13.72 5.47
N SER A 87 8.30 14.17 6.69
CA SER A 87 8.83 15.51 6.97
C SER A 87 10.19 15.42 7.70
N SER A 88 10.72 16.56 8.13
CA SER A 88 11.92 16.68 8.97
C SER A 88 11.73 16.09 10.37
N TYR A 89 10.49 16.08 10.86
CA TYR A 89 10.11 15.52 12.16
C TYR A 89 8.72 14.88 12.10
N TRP A 90 8.19 14.41 13.22
CA TRP A 90 6.80 13.96 13.32
C TRP A 90 5.88 15.11 12.90
N PRO A 91 5.07 14.97 11.82
CA PRO A 91 4.21 16.04 11.34
C PRO A 91 3.06 16.27 12.30
N ILE A 92 3.35 17.05 13.34
CA ILE A 92 2.47 17.40 14.44
C ILE A 92 2.62 18.88 14.69
N ALA A 93 1.50 19.57 14.92
CA ALA A 93 1.49 20.93 15.41
C ALA A 93 0.56 21.07 16.63
N TYR A 94 0.81 22.06 17.47
CA TYR A 94 0.05 22.32 18.68
C TYR A 94 -0.60 23.71 18.68
N GLY A 95 -1.85 23.79 19.13
CA GLY A 95 -2.56 25.06 19.26
C GLY A 95 -3.86 24.89 20.04
N GLN A 96 -4.17 25.82 20.96
CA GLN A 96 -5.32 25.70 21.86
C GLN A 96 -6.62 26.24 21.23
N ILE A 97 -6.53 27.44 20.66
CA ILE A 97 -7.60 28.14 19.95
C ILE A 97 -7.23 28.34 18.48
N PRO A 98 -8.21 28.63 17.59
CA PRO A 98 -7.91 28.93 16.20
C PRO A 98 -6.86 30.05 16.08
N GLY A 99 -5.80 29.80 15.32
CA GLY A 99 -4.69 30.74 15.16
C GLY A 99 -3.48 30.47 16.06
N ASP A 100 -3.62 29.78 17.20
CA ASP A 100 -2.48 29.52 18.10
C ASP A 100 -1.38 28.71 17.44
N VAL A 101 -1.75 27.81 16.52
CA VAL A 101 -0.81 26.95 15.79
C VAL A 101 0.21 27.76 14.98
N ILE A 102 -0.08 29.03 14.68
CA ILE A 102 0.85 29.93 13.99
C ILE A 102 2.06 30.24 14.88
N GLY A 103 1.91 30.21 16.21
CA GLY A 103 3.01 30.38 17.17
C GLY A 103 3.79 29.10 17.47
N ASP A 104 3.39 27.96 16.90
CA ASP A 104 4.16 26.71 16.94
C ASP A 104 5.13 26.66 15.76
N ASP A 105 6.25 27.36 15.92
CA ASP A 105 7.27 27.49 14.87
C ASP A 105 7.77 26.12 14.38
N GLU A 106 7.91 25.14 15.27
CA GLU A 106 8.35 23.79 14.92
C GLU A 106 7.29 23.02 14.12
N GLY A 107 6.02 23.08 14.57
CA GLY A 107 4.90 22.47 13.87
C GLY A 107 4.69 23.07 12.48
N ILE A 108 4.79 24.39 12.35
CA ILE A 108 4.71 25.10 11.07
C ILE A 108 5.87 24.74 10.15
N ALA A 109 7.11 24.78 10.64
CA ALA A 109 8.27 24.38 9.84
C ALA A 109 8.17 22.93 9.35
N THR A 110 7.68 22.04 10.21
CA THR A 110 7.46 20.62 9.87
C THR A 110 6.35 20.47 8.82
N ALA A 111 5.25 21.23 8.92
CA ALA A 111 4.18 21.21 7.91
C ALA A 111 4.65 21.77 6.56
N GLN A 112 5.44 22.84 6.57
CA GLN A 112 6.04 23.42 5.36
C GLN A 112 6.96 22.41 4.67
N ARG A 113 7.87 21.78 5.44
CA ARG A 113 8.79 20.78 4.92
C ARG A 113 8.07 19.54 4.36
N LEU A 114 6.96 19.14 4.99
CA LEU A 114 6.09 18.07 4.49
C LEU A 114 5.51 18.44 3.12
N GLY A 115 5.03 19.68 2.96
CA GLY A 115 4.50 20.21 1.70
C GLY A 115 5.55 20.26 0.60
N GLU A 116 6.76 20.75 0.89
CA GLU A 116 7.89 20.76 -0.04
C GLU A 116 8.27 19.35 -0.50
N ASN A 117 8.33 18.39 0.43
CA ASN A 117 8.62 16.99 0.11
C ASN A 117 7.52 16.38 -0.78
N MET A 118 6.25 16.71 -0.50
CA MET A 118 5.13 16.27 -1.32
C MET A 118 5.21 16.86 -2.73
N GLN A 119 5.45 18.16 -2.84
CA GLN A 119 5.64 18.83 -4.13
C GLN A 119 6.78 18.19 -4.91
N HIS A 120 7.93 17.94 -4.26
CA HIS A 120 9.07 17.30 -4.89
C HIS A 120 8.71 15.91 -5.41
N LEU A 121 8.05 15.08 -4.60
CA LEU A 121 7.63 13.74 -4.99
C LEU A 121 6.64 13.77 -6.16
N LEU A 122 5.60 14.60 -6.08
CA LEU A 122 4.61 14.76 -7.15
C LEU A 122 5.28 15.22 -8.45
N THR A 123 6.22 16.17 -8.37
CA THR A 123 6.98 16.63 -9.53
C THR A 123 7.77 15.47 -10.14
N LYS A 124 8.43 14.64 -9.34
CA LYS A 124 9.18 13.48 -9.86
C LYS A 124 8.31 12.38 -10.43
N LEU A 125 7.08 12.23 -9.94
CA LEU A 125 6.14 11.21 -10.42
C LEU A 125 5.39 11.63 -11.70
N PHE A 126 5.16 12.94 -11.89
CA PHE A 126 4.29 13.45 -12.97
C PHE A 126 4.98 14.36 -13.98
N ALA A 127 6.19 14.85 -13.71
CA ALA A 127 6.96 15.57 -14.72
C ALA A 127 7.39 14.58 -15.81
N SER A 128 6.79 14.73 -16.98
CA SER A 128 7.12 14.01 -18.23
C SER A 128 7.92 14.92 -19.15
#